data_AF-A0A932R5J0-F1
#
_entry.id   AF-A0A932R5J0-F1
#
_cell.length_a   1.000
_cell.length_b   1.000
_cell.length_c   1.000
_cell.angle_alpha   90.00
_cell.angle_beta   90.00
_cell.angle_gamma   90.00
#
_symmetry.space_group_name_H-M   'P 1'
#
loop_
_entity.id
_entity.type
_entity.pdbx_description
1 polymer ?
#
loop_
_entity_poly.entity_id
_entity_poly.type
_entity_poly.pdbx_seq_one_letter_code
_entity_poly.pdbx_strand_id
1 'polypeptide(L)'
;MSDKILDEKSLAETLWRLEEVRLGFVPAPAKPDVDAALKWLLSRQAGPGSYRERKSASFFAPTASDIESLRLPTGERLTSGASNKHILGEETLRALVLWKKRAEPETRNALAALNEILDENVTRMGLTVTPPRERGYFCCTRCTPAFLRAVSAAKTKGWEETLANGIAGIKKRRSSDGRWRGYPFYYTLLMLSEAESDSARAELKYVRPIAEASLKRYQAKRDRASQFRAYVLQAVLAE
;
A
#
# COMPACT_ATOMS: atom_id res chain seq x y z
N MET A 1 -23.75 1.61 6.45
CA MET A 1 -22.57 1.96 5.63
C MET A 1 -23.08 2.20 4.23
N SER A 2 -22.56 3.19 3.50
CA SER A 2 -22.99 3.44 2.12
C SER A 2 -22.79 2.18 1.27
N ASP A 3 -23.83 1.70 0.61
CA ASP A 3 -23.76 0.52 -0.28
C ASP A 3 -22.87 0.77 -1.51
N LYS A 4 -22.55 2.05 -1.78
CA LYS A 4 -21.71 2.45 -2.92
C LYS A 4 -20.22 2.35 -2.60
N ILE A 5 -19.51 1.55 -3.39
CA ILE A 5 -18.03 1.42 -3.34
C ILE A 5 -17.36 2.73 -3.70
N LEU A 6 -17.83 3.39 -4.76
CA LEU A 6 -17.26 4.64 -5.24
C LEU A 6 -17.60 5.80 -4.31
N ASP A 7 -16.57 6.46 -3.79
CA ASP A 7 -16.63 7.74 -3.11
C ASP A 7 -15.83 8.78 -3.92
N GLU A 8 -16.51 9.56 -4.74
CA GLU A 8 -15.85 10.55 -5.62
C GLU A 8 -15.14 11.66 -4.85
N LYS A 9 -15.42 11.80 -3.54
CA LYS A 9 -14.78 12.78 -2.68
C LYS A 9 -13.47 12.29 -2.08
N SER A 10 -13.17 10.98 -2.13
CA SER A 10 -11.95 10.42 -1.55
C SER A 10 -11.47 9.18 -2.31
N LEU A 11 -10.25 9.29 -2.84
CA LEU A 11 -9.52 8.18 -3.44
C LEU A 11 -9.25 7.09 -2.40
N ALA A 12 -8.86 7.50 -1.19
CA ALA A 12 -8.61 6.57 -0.09
C ALA A 12 -9.86 5.73 0.23
N GLU A 13 -11.02 6.36 0.40
CA GLU A 13 -12.26 5.63 0.71
C GLU A 13 -12.66 4.66 -0.40
N THR A 14 -12.55 5.07 -1.67
CA THR A 14 -12.82 4.17 -2.80
C THR A 14 -11.87 2.97 -2.81
N LEU A 15 -10.57 3.19 -2.57
CA LEU A 15 -9.57 2.11 -2.51
C LEU A 15 -9.84 1.15 -1.35
N TRP A 16 -10.14 1.68 -0.17
CA TRP A 16 -10.39 0.86 1.01
C TRP A 16 -11.66 0.03 0.86
N ARG A 17 -12.74 0.59 0.28
CA ARG A 17 -13.96 -0.17 -0.02
C ARG A 17 -13.72 -1.28 -1.04
N LEU A 18 -12.93 -1.03 -2.09
CA LEU A 18 -12.53 -2.08 -3.03
C LEU A 18 -11.73 -3.20 -2.35
N GLU A 19 -10.85 -2.84 -1.42
CA GLU A 19 -10.05 -3.82 -0.67
C GLU A 19 -10.91 -4.61 0.34
N GLU A 20 -11.87 -3.97 1.01
CA GLU A 20 -12.88 -4.64 1.86
C GLU A 20 -13.65 -5.70 1.08
N VAL A 21 -14.07 -5.37 -0.15
CA VAL A 21 -14.74 -6.31 -1.07
C VAL A 21 -13.80 -7.45 -1.46
N ARG A 22 -12.57 -7.14 -1.86
CA ARG A 22 -11.57 -8.14 -2.27
C ARG A 22 -11.23 -9.13 -1.16
N LEU A 23 -11.21 -8.67 0.10
CA LEU A 23 -10.93 -9.47 1.28
C LEU A 23 -12.18 -10.15 1.87
N GLY A 24 -13.37 -9.90 1.32
CA GLY A 24 -14.62 -10.48 1.81
C GLY A 24 -15.09 -9.94 3.17
N PHE A 25 -14.66 -8.74 3.55
CA PHE A 25 -15.12 -8.09 4.79
C PHE A 25 -16.58 -7.60 4.69
N VAL A 26 -17.04 -7.40 3.46
CA VAL A 26 -18.40 -7.01 3.11
C VAL A 26 -18.97 -7.98 2.08
N PRO A 27 -20.31 -8.12 1.98
CA PRO A 27 -20.94 -8.89 0.92
C PRO A 27 -20.47 -8.43 -0.48
N ALA A 28 -20.44 -9.37 -1.43
CA ALA A 28 -20.09 -9.05 -2.80
C ALA A 28 -21.09 -8.03 -3.38
N PRO A 29 -20.64 -6.83 -3.78
CA PRO A 29 -21.50 -5.80 -4.34
C PRO A 29 -21.89 -6.14 -5.77
N ALA A 30 -22.83 -5.38 -6.34
CA ALA A 30 -23.18 -5.54 -7.74
C ALA A 30 -21.96 -5.21 -8.62
N LYS A 31 -21.73 -6.02 -9.67
CA LYS A 31 -20.62 -5.82 -10.61
C LYS A 31 -20.53 -4.37 -11.16
N PRO A 32 -21.65 -3.69 -11.51
CA PRO A 32 -21.60 -2.31 -11.96
C PRO A 32 -20.98 -1.33 -10.94
N ASP A 33 -21.13 -1.58 -9.64
CA ASP A 33 -20.55 -0.71 -8.61
C ASP A 33 -19.02 -0.83 -8.54
N VAL A 34 -18.51 -2.05 -8.70
CA VAL A 34 -17.06 -2.32 -8.81
C VAL A 34 -16.51 -1.68 -10.07
N ASP A 35 -17.16 -1.91 -11.22
CA ASP A 35 -16.72 -1.36 -12.50
C ASP A 35 -16.71 0.17 -12.50
N ALA A 36 -17.72 0.81 -11.87
CA ALA A 36 -17.75 2.26 -11.70
C ALA A 36 -16.58 2.77 -10.85
N ALA A 37 -16.28 2.11 -9.72
CA ALA A 37 -15.15 2.48 -8.89
C ALA A 37 -13.81 2.32 -9.62
N LEU A 38 -13.59 1.19 -10.32
CA LEU A 38 -12.37 0.94 -11.09
C LEU A 38 -12.19 1.94 -12.25
N LYS A 39 -13.27 2.26 -12.97
CA LYS A 39 -13.25 3.28 -14.03
C LYS A 39 -12.89 4.65 -13.46
N TRP A 40 -13.41 4.99 -12.29
CA TRP A 40 -13.08 6.23 -11.61
C TRP A 40 -11.62 6.25 -11.12
N LEU A 41 -11.06 5.14 -10.62
CA LEU A 41 -9.63 5.05 -10.29
C LEU A 41 -8.75 5.33 -11.52
N LEU A 42 -9.07 4.72 -12.67
CA LEU A 42 -8.32 4.93 -13.92
C LEU A 42 -8.30 6.40 -14.33
N SER A 43 -9.44 7.11 -14.22
CA SER A 43 -9.54 8.52 -14.59
C SER A 43 -8.71 9.47 -13.71
N ARG A 44 -8.12 8.98 -12.61
CA ARG A 44 -7.22 9.76 -11.75
C ARG A 44 -5.78 9.83 -12.26
N GLN A 45 -5.41 9.04 -13.27
CA GLN A 45 -4.04 9.03 -13.79
C GLN A 45 -3.62 10.42 -14.32
N ALA A 46 -2.38 10.82 -14.02
CA ALA A 46 -1.82 12.13 -14.42
C ALA A 46 -2.62 13.36 -13.96
N GLY A 47 -3.56 13.21 -13.03
CA GLY A 47 -4.34 14.34 -12.52
C GLY A 47 -3.49 15.31 -11.68
N PRO A 48 -4.00 16.53 -11.41
CA PRO A 48 -3.32 17.50 -10.57
C PRO A 48 -2.97 16.94 -9.19
N GLY A 49 -1.71 17.10 -8.78
CA GLY A 49 -1.22 16.58 -7.49
C GLY A 49 -0.87 15.09 -7.51
N SER A 50 -0.90 14.44 -8.68
CA SER A 50 -0.33 13.11 -8.86
C SER A 50 1.14 13.07 -8.45
N TYR A 51 1.57 11.92 -7.95
CA TYR A 51 2.99 11.69 -7.70
C TYR A 51 3.71 11.52 -9.05
N ARG A 52 4.78 12.30 -9.25
CA ARG A 52 5.52 12.48 -10.51
C ARG A 52 4.67 13.02 -11.67
N GLU A 53 4.49 14.33 -11.70
CA GLU A 53 3.96 15.07 -12.87
C GLU A 53 5.00 15.20 -14.02
N ARG A 54 5.98 14.28 -14.14
CA ARG A 54 6.93 14.32 -15.27
C ARG A 54 6.23 13.78 -16.53
N LYS A 55 6.59 14.33 -17.69
CA LYS A 55 5.91 14.09 -18.99
C LYS A 55 5.89 12.63 -19.46
N SER A 56 6.79 11.76 -19.00
CA SER A 56 6.91 10.38 -19.51
C SER A 56 6.07 9.35 -18.75
N ALA A 57 5.82 9.54 -17.45
CA ALA A 57 5.08 8.59 -16.62
C ALA A 57 4.58 9.23 -15.31
N SER A 58 3.36 8.89 -14.90
CA SER A 58 2.70 9.47 -13.73
C SER A 58 1.84 8.46 -12.97
N PHE A 59 1.62 8.73 -11.69
CA PHE A 59 0.71 7.96 -10.84
C PHE A 59 -0.70 8.57 -10.80
N PHE A 60 -1.57 7.95 -10.02
CA PHE A 60 -2.96 8.37 -9.81
C PHE A 60 -3.03 9.52 -8.79
N ALA A 61 -3.83 10.53 -9.10
CA ALA A 61 -3.96 11.73 -8.30
C ALA A 61 -4.96 11.56 -7.14
N PRO A 62 -4.57 11.90 -5.90
CA PRO A 62 -5.52 11.99 -4.80
C PRO A 62 -6.60 13.04 -5.06
N THR A 63 -7.69 12.99 -4.30
CA THR A 63 -8.65 14.10 -4.25
C THR A 63 -8.16 15.18 -3.27
N ALA A 64 -8.85 16.33 -3.24
CA ALA A 64 -8.52 17.38 -2.27
C ALA A 64 -8.62 16.91 -0.81
N SER A 65 -9.64 16.10 -0.48
CA SER A 65 -9.85 15.59 0.88
C SER A 65 -8.71 14.68 1.35
N ASP A 66 -8.17 13.88 0.43
CA ASP A 66 -7.08 12.94 0.73
C ASP A 66 -5.75 13.66 1.01
N ILE A 67 -5.57 14.88 0.48
CA ILE A 67 -4.36 15.67 0.70
C ILE A 67 -4.32 16.20 2.14
N GLU A 68 -5.47 16.61 2.68
CA GLU A 68 -5.59 17.17 4.03
C GLU A 68 -5.31 16.12 5.11
N SER A 69 -5.85 14.92 4.96
CA SER A 69 -5.59 13.83 5.89
C SER A 69 -5.76 12.47 5.22
N LEU A 70 -4.90 11.53 5.58
CA LEU A 70 -5.03 10.15 5.15
C LEU A 70 -5.09 9.24 6.36
N ARG A 71 -6.11 8.38 6.37
CA ARG A 71 -6.18 7.22 7.25
C ARG A 71 -5.98 5.97 6.42
N LEU A 72 -5.00 5.16 6.82
CA LEU A 72 -4.72 3.85 6.24
C LEU A 72 -5.88 2.88 6.53
N PRO A 73 -6.04 1.78 5.79
CA PRO A 73 -7.17 0.86 5.98
C PRO A 73 -7.14 0.22 7.38
N THR A 74 -5.94 0.09 7.96
CA THR A 74 -5.67 -0.37 9.32
C THR A 74 -5.85 0.73 10.38
N GLY A 75 -6.32 1.92 10.01
CA GLY A 75 -6.71 3.01 10.90
C GLY A 75 -5.58 3.94 11.36
N GLU A 76 -4.31 3.65 11.09
CA GLU A 76 -3.21 4.59 11.33
C GLU A 76 -3.38 5.89 10.51
N ARG A 77 -3.05 7.04 11.12
CA ARG A 77 -3.16 8.36 10.49
C ARG A 77 -1.81 8.83 9.94
N LEU A 78 -1.85 9.48 8.79
CA LEU A 78 -0.72 10.16 8.17
C LEU A 78 -1.06 11.64 7.99
N THR A 79 -0.10 12.51 8.29
CA THR A 79 -0.27 13.98 8.34
C THR A 79 0.54 14.72 7.29
N SER A 80 1.21 14.01 6.38
CA SER A 80 2.06 14.61 5.35
C SER A 80 1.41 14.43 3.99
N GLY A 81 0.99 15.53 3.36
CA GLY A 81 0.40 15.50 2.02
C GLY A 81 1.30 14.82 0.97
N ALA A 82 2.63 14.92 1.11
CA ALA A 82 3.58 14.19 0.27
C ALA A 82 3.47 12.67 0.44
N SER A 83 3.35 12.18 1.69
CA SER A 83 3.15 10.75 1.95
C SER A 83 1.81 10.26 1.41
N ASN A 84 0.75 11.09 1.53
CA ASN A 84 -0.58 10.73 1.05
C ASN A 84 -0.59 10.52 -0.47
N LYS A 85 0.05 11.43 -1.24
CA LYS A 85 0.20 11.31 -2.69
C LYS A 85 0.92 10.03 -3.11
N HIS A 86 2.02 9.68 -2.43
CA HIS A 86 2.80 8.49 -2.75
C HIS A 86 1.99 7.22 -2.49
N ILE A 87 1.46 7.10 -1.27
CA ILE A 87 0.74 5.91 -0.82
C ILE A 87 -0.51 5.68 -1.69
N LEU A 88 -1.28 6.73 -1.97
CA LEU A 88 -2.49 6.59 -2.77
C LEU A 88 -2.19 6.29 -4.24
N GLY A 89 -1.12 6.84 -4.81
CA GLY A 89 -0.68 6.46 -6.15
C GLY A 89 -0.32 4.97 -6.23
N GLU A 90 0.50 4.50 -5.29
CA GLU A 90 0.97 3.10 -5.21
C GLU A 90 -0.18 2.12 -4.92
N GLU A 91 -1.07 2.46 -3.99
CA GLU A 91 -2.23 1.63 -3.66
C GLU A 91 -3.27 1.60 -4.78
N THR A 92 -3.41 2.69 -5.55
CA THR A 92 -4.27 2.68 -6.75
C THR A 92 -3.71 1.75 -7.82
N LEU A 93 -2.41 1.82 -8.09
CA LEU A 93 -1.75 0.90 -9.02
C LEU A 93 -1.93 -0.55 -8.55
N ARG A 94 -1.65 -0.84 -7.28
CA ARG A 94 -1.84 -2.16 -6.66
C ARG A 94 -3.27 -2.66 -6.85
N ALA A 95 -4.27 -1.85 -6.51
CA ALA A 95 -5.68 -2.21 -6.63
C ALA A 95 -6.04 -2.57 -8.08
N LEU A 96 -5.67 -1.72 -9.06
CA LEU A 96 -5.94 -1.97 -10.47
C LEU A 96 -5.30 -3.27 -10.97
N VAL A 97 -4.08 -3.59 -10.54
CA VAL A 97 -3.43 -4.87 -10.89
C VAL A 97 -4.19 -6.06 -10.29
N LEU A 98 -4.56 -6.01 -9.02
CA LEU A 98 -5.29 -7.10 -8.35
C LEU A 98 -6.69 -7.32 -8.95
N TRP A 99 -7.35 -6.24 -9.35
CA TRP A 99 -8.64 -6.25 -10.07
C TRP A 99 -8.51 -6.49 -11.58
N LYS A 100 -7.36 -7.00 -12.05
CA LYS A 100 -7.11 -7.44 -13.43
C LYS A 100 -7.23 -6.31 -14.48
N LYS A 101 -7.00 -5.06 -14.08
CA LYS A 101 -6.96 -3.88 -14.96
C LYS A 101 -5.54 -3.52 -15.43
N ARG A 102 -4.64 -4.51 -15.47
CA ARG A 102 -3.23 -4.33 -15.88
C ARG A 102 -3.07 -3.83 -17.32
N ALA A 103 -3.96 -4.25 -18.22
CA ALA A 103 -3.88 -3.92 -19.65
C ALA A 103 -4.32 -2.49 -19.97
N GLU A 104 -5.04 -1.83 -19.05
CA GLU A 104 -5.54 -0.47 -19.25
C GLU A 104 -4.36 0.51 -19.46
N PRO A 105 -4.45 1.45 -20.42
CA PRO A 105 -3.38 2.41 -20.70
C PRO A 105 -2.90 3.15 -19.45
N GLU A 106 -3.82 3.54 -18.58
CA GLU A 106 -3.53 4.30 -17.36
C GLU A 106 -2.70 3.47 -16.38
N THR A 107 -3.05 2.19 -16.22
CA THR A 107 -2.29 1.25 -15.39
C THR A 107 -0.91 0.98 -15.99
N ARG A 108 -0.79 0.82 -17.31
CA ARG A 108 0.50 0.62 -17.99
C ARG A 108 1.44 1.80 -17.80
N ASN A 109 0.93 3.02 -17.87
CA ASN A 109 1.73 4.22 -17.61
C ASN A 109 2.20 4.30 -16.16
N ALA A 110 1.34 3.97 -15.18
CA ALA A 110 1.75 3.90 -13.78
C ALA A 110 2.77 2.77 -13.50
N LEU A 111 2.66 1.64 -14.21
CA LEU A 111 3.67 0.57 -14.17
C LEU A 111 5.02 1.02 -14.74
N ALA A 112 5.01 1.78 -15.85
CA ALA A 112 6.22 2.38 -16.40
C ALA A 112 6.85 3.35 -15.38
N ALA A 113 6.04 4.20 -14.74
CA ALA A 113 6.51 5.09 -13.67
C ALA A 113 7.14 4.33 -12.49
N LEU A 114 6.53 3.21 -12.07
CA LEU A 114 7.08 2.37 -11.01
C LEU A 114 8.43 1.75 -11.42
N ASN A 115 8.57 1.28 -12.66
CA ASN A 115 9.85 0.76 -13.16
C ASN A 115 10.92 1.85 -13.22
N GLU A 116 10.59 3.05 -13.72
CA GLU A 116 11.52 4.19 -13.71
C GLU A 116 11.99 4.51 -12.28
N ILE A 117 11.08 4.49 -11.29
CA ILE A 117 11.43 4.70 -9.88
C ILE A 117 12.41 3.65 -9.36
N LEU A 118 12.24 2.39 -9.76
CA LEU A 118 13.10 1.29 -9.32
C LEU A 118 14.53 1.44 -9.88
N ASP A 119 14.65 1.98 -11.09
CA ASP A 119 15.90 2.12 -11.84
C ASP A 119 16.58 3.49 -11.66
N GLU A 120 15.86 4.52 -11.21
CA GLU A 120 16.43 5.88 -11.12
C GLU A 120 17.43 5.98 -9.96
N ASN A 121 18.70 6.19 -10.32
CA ASN A 121 19.70 6.77 -9.44
C ASN A 121 19.29 8.21 -9.10
N VAL A 122 19.00 8.48 -7.83
CA VAL A 122 18.61 9.83 -7.42
C VAL A 122 19.81 10.53 -6.83
N THR A 123 20.30 11.59 -7.48
CA THR A 123 21.23 12.51 -6.84
C THR A 123 20.49 13.35 -5.82
N ARG A 124 20.84 13.22 -4.55
CA ARG A 124 20.25 14.02 -3.46
C ARG A 124 21.37 14.72 -2.72
N MET A 125 21.33 16.07 -2.70
CA MET A 125 22.38 16.90 -2.08
C MET A 125 23.79 16.59 -2.61
N GLY A 126 23.93 16.36 -3.92
CA GLY A 126 25.23 16.08 -4.56
C GLY A 126 25.74 14.64 -4.40
N LEU A 127 25.00 13.77 -3.72
CA LEU A 127 25.36 12.35 -3.58
C LEU A 127 24.44 11.48 -4.44
N THR A 128 25.02 10.60 -5.24
CA THR A 128 24.29 9.53 -5.91
C THR A 128 23.75 8.59 -4.85
N VAL A 129 22.44 8.59 -4.64
CA VAL A 129 21.79 7.65 -3.75
C VAL A 129 21.46 6.40 -4.56
N THR A 130 21.89 5.25 -4.04
CA THR A 130 21.56 3.92 -4.54
C THR A 130 20.08 3.82 -4.93
N PRO A 131 19.70 3.14 -6.02
CA PRO A 131 18.31 3.05 -6.44
C PRO A 131 17.40 2.41 -5.37
N PRO A 132 16.09 2.71 -5.36
CA PRO A 132 15.12 2.03 -4.49
C PRO A 132 15.13 0.50 -4.63
N ARG A 133 15.42 -0.05 -5.84
CA ARG A 133 15.55 -1.50 -6.05
C ARG A 133 16.61 -2.13 -5.13
N GLU A 134 17.77 -1.50 -5.05
CA GLU A 134 18.91 -1.97 -4.26
C GLU A 134 18.76 -1.63 -2.76
N ARG A 135 18.08 -0.52 -2.43
CA ARG A 135 17.84 -0.15 -1.02
C ARG A 135 16.64 -0.85 -0.39
N GLY A 136 15.68 -1.30 -1.20
CA GLY A 136 14.37 -1.77 -0.74
C GLY A 136 13.55 -0.70 0.00
N TYR A 137 13.96 0.55 -0.13
CA TYR A 137 13.42 1.68 0.60
C TYR A 137 13.14 2.78 -0.39
N PHE A 138 11.98 3.40 -0.24
CA PHE A 138 11.58 4.47 -1.14
C PHE A 138 12.02 5.84 -0.62
N CYS A 139 11.08 6.61 -0.05
CA CYS A 139 11.35 7.96 0.45
C CYS A 139 11.39 8.05 1.99
N CYS A 140 10.53 7.29 2.69
CA CYS A 140 10.40 7.25 4.14
C CYS A 140 9.85 5.89 4.60
N THR A 141 10.03 5.57 5.89
CA THR A 141 9.45 4.35 6.49
C THR A 141 7.93 4.31 6.42
N ARG A 142 7.25 5.46 6.30
CA ARG A 142 5.79 5.53 6.20
C ARG A 142 5.25 5.17 4.80
N CYS A 143 5.99 5.52 3.74
CA CYS A 143 5.59 5.21 2.37
C CYS A 143 6.07 3.83 1.92
N THR A 144 7.17 3.33 2.50
CA THR A 144 7.79 2.06 2.10
C THR A 144 6.82 0.87 2.06
N PRO A 145 5.89 0.68 3.01
CA PRO A 145 4.93 -0.42 2.92
C PRO A 145 4.04 -0.36 1.67
N ALA A 146 3.49 0.81 1.30
CA ALA A 146 2.66 0.94 0.09
C ALA A 146 3.48 0.64 -1.18
N PHE A 147 4.70 1.16 -1.24
CA PHE A 147 5.65 0.89 -2.33
C PHE A 147 5.91 -0.61 -2.49
N LEU A 148 6.25 -1.31 -1.41
CA LEU A 148 6.53 -2.76 -1.46
C LEU A 148 5.29 -3.58 -1.83
N ARG A 149 4.09 -3.20 -1.37
CA ARG A 149 2.84 -3.85 -1.79
C ARG A 149 2.57 -3.64 -3.28
N ALA A 150 2.80 -2.44 -3.80
CA ALA A 150 2.64 -2.15 -5.22
C ALA A 150 3.65 -2.94 -6.08
N VAL A 151 4.92 -2.98 -5.68
CA VAL A 151 5.98 -3.77 -6.34
C VAL A 151 5.64 -5.26 -6.35
N SER A 152 5.23 -5.81 -5.20
CA SER A 152 4.84 -7.22 -5.06
C SER A 152 3.65 -7.56 -5.97
N ALA A 153 2.57 -6.76 -5.93
CA ALA A 153 1.39 -6.99 -6.75
C ALA A 153 1.68 -6.83 -8.26
N ALA A 154 2.46 -5.81 -8.62
CA ALA A 154 2.81 -5.51 -10.01
C ALA A 154 3.80 -6.50 -10.61
N LYS A 155 4.60 -7.21 -9.79
CA LYS A 155 5.68 -8.11 -10.23
C LYS A 155 6.56 -7.44 -11.30
N THR A 156 7.01 -6.22 -11.01
CA THR A 156 7.90 -5.44 -11.88
C THR A 156 9.29 -6.08 -12.00
N LYS A 157 10.14 -5.60 -12.93
CA LYS A 157 11.50 -6.13 -13.05
C LYS A 157 12.28 -5.92 -11.75
N GLY A 158 12.89 -6.98 -11.21
CA GLY A 158 13.63 -6.94 -9.95
C GLY A 158 12.76 -6.83 -8.70
N TRP A 159 11.48 -7.20 -8.78
CA TRP A 159 10.54 -7.10 -7.65
C TRP A 159 10.97 -7.94 -6.44
N GLU A 160 11.47 -9.17 -6.65
CA GLU A 160 11.92 -10.06 -5.56
C GLU A 160 13.09 -9.45 -4.78
N GLU A 161 14.10 -8.96 -5.50
CA GLU A 161 15.26 -8.27 -4.92
C GLU A 161 14.83 -7.03 -4.15
N THR A 162 13.96 -6.20 -4.74
CA THR A 162 13.43 -4.99 -4.09
C THR A 162 12.69 -5.33 -2.80
N LEU A 163 11.86 -6.38 -2.84
CA LEU A 163 11.09 -6.84 -1.69
C LEU A 163 12.00 -7.40 -0.59
N ALA A 164 12.99 -8.23 -0.96
CA ALA A 164 13.97 -8.78 -0.03
C ALA A 164 14.77 -7.67 0.67
N ASN A 165 15.26 -6.70 -0.09
CA ASN A 165 15.97 -5.54 0.45
C ASN A 165 15.07 -4.71 1.38
N GLY A 166 13.79 -4.56 1.04
CA GLY A 166 12.85 -3.75 1.82
C GLY A 166 12.52 -4.39 3.15
N ILE A 167 12.30 -5.71 3.15
CA ILE A 167 12.11 -6.50 4.37
C ILE A 167 13.38 -6.51 5.22
N ALA A 168 14.58 -6.58 4.62
CA ALA A 168 15.83 -6.43 5.35
C ALA A 168 15.95 -5.03 6.01
N GLY A 169 15.47 -3.97 5.35
CA GLY A 169 15.37 -2.62 5.92
C GLY A 169 14.42 -2.54 7.12
N ILE A 170 13.27 -3.22 7.05
CA ILE A 170 12.31 -3.36 8.16
C ILE A 170 12.97 -4.08 9.33
N LYS A 171 13.62 -5.22 9.09
CA LYS A 171 14.35 -6.01 10.10
C LYS A 171 15.40 -5.18 10.85
N LYS A 172 16.17 -4.35 10.15
CA LYS A 172 17.17 -3.44 10.75
C LYS A 172 16.56 -2.39 11.70
N ARG A 173 15.25 -2.17 11.63
CA ARG A 173 14.51 -1.20 12.45
C ARG A 173 13.68 -1.84 13.55
N ARG A 174 13.82 -3.15 13.80
CA ARG A 174 13.21 -3.83 14.95
C ARG A 174 13.50 -3.05 16.25
N SER A 175 12.49 -2.90 17.09
CA SER A 175 12.59 -2.29 18.42
C SER A 175 12.40 -3.34 19.51
N SER A 176 12.91 -3.06 20.72
CA SER A 176 12.83 -3.97 21.87
C SER A 176 11.41 -4.28 22.33
N ASP A 177 10.42 -3.48 21.92
CA ASP A 177 9.00 -3.69 22.17
C ASP A 177 8.34 -4.66 21.17
N GLY A 178 9.13 -5.31 20.29
CA GLY A 178 8.67 -6.25 19.27
C GLY A 178 8.05 -5.58 18.03
N ARG A 179 8.24 -4.27 17.83
CA ARG A 179 7.75 -3.53 16.66
C ARG A 179 8.90 -3.11 15.73
N TRP A 180 8.63 -2.18 14.80
CA TRP A 180 9.62 -1.54 13.96
C TRP A 180 9.58 -0.02 14.10
N ARG A 181 10.73 0.61 14.31
CA ARG A 181 10.87 2.06 14.48
C ARG A 181 10.48 2.81 13.21
N GLY A 182 9.48 3.68 13.33
CA GLY A 182 9.04 4.62 12.29
C GLY A 182 8.09 4.04 11.24
N TYR A 183 7.82 2.74 11.26
CA TYR A 183 6.84 2.10 10.37
C TYR A 183 5.43 2.13 10.99
N PRO A 184 4.36 2.35 10.20
CA PRO A 184 2.99 2.13 10.67
C PRO A 184 2.78 0.63 10.89
N PHE A 185 2.59 0.23 12.15
CA PHE A 185 2.69 -1.16 12.58
C PHE A 185 1.75 -2.10 11.82
N TYR A 186 0.43 -1.87 11.84
CA TYR A 186 -0.54 -2.78 11.24
C TYR A 186 -0.50 -2.72 9.71
N TYR A 187 -0.22 -1.55 9.14
CA TYR A 187 -0.06 -1.43 7.70
C TYR A 187 1.19 -2.17 7.19
N THR A 188 2.24 -2.23 8.02
CA THR A 188 3.44 -3.04 7.71
C THR A 188 3.13 -4.53 7.82
N LEU A 189 2.32 -4.95 8.80
CA LEU A 189 1.82 -6.34 8.85
C LEU A 189 0.99 -6.70 7.62
N LEU A 190 0.13 -5.78 7.16
CA LEU A 190 -0.63 -5.97 5.92
C LEU A 190 0.30 -6.22 4.74
N MET A 191 1.34 -5.39 4.58
CA MET A 191 2.34 -5.59 3.54
C MET A 191 3.06 -6.93 3.66
N LEU A 192 3.54 -7.29 4.85
CA LEU A 192 4.26 -8.55 5.07
C LEU A 192 3.38 -9.77 4.80
N SER A 193 2.10 -9.72 5.17
CA SER A 193 1.13 -10.81 4.91
C SER A 193 0.84 -11.03 3.43
N GLU A 194 1.10 -10.04 2.57
CA GLU A 194 0.89 -10.12 1.11
C GLU A 194 2.19 -10.42 0.33
N ALA A 195 3.34 -10.44 0.99
CA ALA A 195 4.66 -10.49 0.35
C ALA A 195 5.14 -11.91 -0.01
N GLU A 196 4.43 -12.97 0.40
CA GLU A 196 4.67 -14.39 0.05
C GLU A 196 6.17 -14.83 0.02
N SER A 197 6.98 -14.38 0.97
CA SER A 197 8.42 -14.68 1.02
C SER A 197 8.88 -15.15 2.40
N ASP A 198 9.95 -15.95 2.47
CA ASP A 198 10.50 -16.44 3.74
C ASP A 198 10.96 -15.32 4.66
N SER A 199 11.50 -14.24 4.09
CA SER A 199 11.89 -13.06 4.86
C SER A 199 10.67 -12.36 5.46
N ALA A 200 9.55 -12.27 4.73
CA ALA A 200 8.30 -11.73 5.26
C ALA A 200 7.74 -12.61 6.38
N ARG A 201 7.69 -13.93 6.18
CA ARG A 201 7.27 -14.91 7.21
C ARG A 201 8.11 -14.80 8.48
N ALA A 202 9.43 -14.63 8.35
CA ALA A 202 10.33 -14.45 9.48
C ALA A 202 10.03 -13.16 10.28
N GLU A 203 9.66 -12.07 9.60
CA GLU A 203 9.23 -10.84 10.27
C GLU A 203 7.83 -10.96 10.90
N LEU A 204 6.90 -11.71 10.29
CA LEU A 204 5.61 -12.05 10.91
C LEU A 204 5.81 -12.86 12.20
N LYS A 205 6.68 -13.88 12.17
CA LYS A 205 7.04 -14.67 13.37
C LYS A 205 7.62 -13.81 14.49
N TYR A 206 8.45 -12.82 14.14
CA TYR A 206 9.03 -11.90 15.11
C TYR A 206 7.98 -11.11 15.89
N VAL A 207 6.88 -10.69 15.25
CA VAL A 207 5.82 -9.91 15.90
C VAL A 207 4.72 -10.76 16.56
N ARG A 208 4.79 -12.09 16.44
CA ARG A 208 3.77 -13.03 16.91
C ARG A 208 3.33 -12.79 18.37
N PRO A 209 4.22 -12.56 19.36
CA PRO A 209 3.79 -12.31 20.74
C PRO A 209 2.87 -11.09 20.87
N ILE A 210 3.10 -10.03 20.09
CA ILE A 210 2.24 -8.85 20.06
C ILE A 210 0.91 -9.18 19.40
N ALA A 211 0.93 -9.99 18.35
CA ALA A 211 -0.28 -10.37 17.64
C ALA A 211 -1.25 -11.16 18.51
N GLU A 212 -0.74 -12.13 19.27
CA GLU A 212 -1.53 -12.93 20.23
C GLU A 212 -2.21 -12.03 21.27
N ALA A 213 -1.47 -11.08 21.84
CA ALA A 213 -2.01 -10.13 22.80
C ALA A 213 -3.02 -9.14 22.17
N SER A 214 -2.90 -8.86 20.88
CA SER A 214 -3.68 -7.82 20.20
C SER A 214 -4.96 -8.34 19.55
N LEU A 215 -5.00 -9.59 19.07
CA LEU A 215 -6.10 -10.11 18.29
C LEU A 215 -7.44 -10.09 19.05
N LYS A 216 -7.41 -10.45 20.34
CA LYS A 216 -8.59 -10.42 21.23
C LYS A 216 -9.31 -9.06 21.25
N ARG A 217 -8.57 -7.95 21.06
CA ARG A 217 -9.13 -6.60 21.09
C ARG A 217 -9.94 -6.22 19.84
N TYR A 218 -9.69 -6.89 18.71
CA TYR A 218 -10.24 -6.50 17.41
C TYR A 218 -11.26 -7.51 16.86
N GLN A 219 -11.24 -8.77 17.30
CA GLN A 219 -12.17 -9.81 16.82
C GLN A 219 -13.65 -9.45 16.96
N ALA A 220 -14.04 -8.76 18.04
CA ALA A 220 -15.44 -8.40 18.29
C ALA A 220 -15.87 -7.10 17.58
N LYS A 221 -14.94 -6.36 16.97
CA LYS A 221 -15.21 -5.03 16.41
C LYS A 221 -15.47 -5.13 14.92
N ARG A 222 -16.53 -4.45 14.48
CA ARG A 222 -17.00 -4.47 13.08
C ARG A 222 -16.62 -3.23 12.27
N ASP A 223 -15.85 -2.31 12.84
CA ASP A 223 -15.33 -1.18 12.06
C ASP A 223 -14.19 -1.64 11.15
N ARG A 224 -14.06 -1.01 9.97
CA ARG A 224 -13.04 -1.31 8.95
C ARG A 224 -11.65 -1.51 9.54
N ALA A 225 -11.19 -0.55 10.33
CA ALA A 225 -9.83 -0.58 10.85
C ALA A 225 -9.61 -1.79 11.76
N SER A 226 -10.60 -2.14 12.58
CA SER A 226 -10.55 -3.36 13.38
C SER A 226 -10.60 -4.63 12.53
N GLN A 227 -11.39 -4.68 11.46
CA GLN A 227 -11.42 -5.83 10.54
C GLN A 227 -10.07 -6.04 9.84
N PHE A 228 -9.48 -4.98 9.28
CA PHE A 228 -8.13 -5.05 8.70
C PHE A 228 -7.08 -5.48 9.73
N ARG A 229 -7.14 -4.95 10.95
CA ARG A 229 -6.24 -5.36 12.03
C ARG A 229 -6.42 -6.83 12.40
N ALA A 230 -7.66 -7.29 12.57
CA ALA A 230 -7.94 -8.69 12.88
C ALA A 230 -7.41 -9.61 11.77
N TYR A 231 -7.66 -9.26 10.50
CA TYR A 231 -7.16 -9.99 9.34
C TYR A 231 -5.64 -10.15 9.34
N VAL A 232 -4.87 -9.05 9.48
CA VAL A 232 -3.41 -9.13 9.46
C VAL A 232 -2.84 -9.82 10.69
N LEU A 233 -3.50 -9.69 11.85
CA LEU A 233 -3.10 -10.39 13.06
C LEU A 233 -3.34 -11.89 12.94
N GLN A 234 -4.45 -12.31 12.32
CA GLN A 234 -4.69 -13.73 12.01
C GLN A 234 -3.64 -14.29 11.07
N ALA A 235 -3.25 -13.54 10.04
CA ALA A 235 -2.16 -13.94 9.14
C ALA A 235 -0.85 -14.15 9.90
N VAL A 236 -0.50 -13.28 10.84
CA VAL A 236 0.68 -13.47 11.72
C VAL A 236 0.61 -14.77 12.52
N LEU A 237 -0.56 -15.13 13.05
CA LEU A 237 -0.73 -16.33 13.89
C LEU A 237 -0.77 -17.63 13.09
N ALA A 238 -0.92 -17.56 11.76
CA ALA A 238 -0.88 -18.71 10.87
C ALA A 238 0.55 -19.16 10.50
N GLU A 239 1.57 -18.36 10.86
CA GLU A 239 3.00 -18.60 10.57
C GLU A 239 3.75 -19.38 11.66
#